data_AF-A0AA43CYZ3-F1
#
_entry.id   AF-A0AA43CYZ3-F1
#
_cell.length_a   1.000
_cell.length_b   1.000
_cell.length_c   1.000
_cell.angle_alpha   90.00
_cell.angle_beta   90.00
_cell.angle_gamma   90.00
#
_symmetry.space_group_name_H-M   'P 1'
#
loop_
_entity.id
_entity.type
_entity.pdbx_description
1 polymer ?
#
loop_
_entity_poly.entity_id
_entity_poly.type
_entity_poly.pdbx_seq_one_letter_code
_entity_poly.pdbx_strand_id
1 'polypeptide(L)'
;MKKCPFCAEDIQYDAIKCKHCSEFLDPSFSPRVDKENLPWYFRTTFIVLALCSVGPLALPMIWWRPQTTLAWKIGLTIGILLLSWVLYLLTLESLRSIQEYYDFLESL
;
A
#
# COMPACT_ATOMS: atom_id res chain seq x y z
N MET A 1 -32.58 13.89 -25.82
CA MET A 1 -32.76 14.63 -24.57
C MET A 1 -32.18 13.77 -23.45
N LYS A 2 -31.27 14.31 -22.63
CA LYS A 2 -30.79 13.66 -21.40
C LYS A 2 -31.17 14.55 -20.21
N LYS A 3 -31.25 14.00 -19.00
CA LYS A 3 -31.42 14.81 -17.80
C LYS A 3 -30.08 15.38 -17.32
N CYS A 4 -30.08 16.63 -16.90
CA CYS A 4 -28.92 17.23 -16.24
C CYS A 4 -28.71 16.55 -14.86
N PRO A 5 -27.50 16.06 -14.52
CA PRO A 5 -27.21 15.44 -13.22
C PRO A 5 -27.35 16.40 -12.02
N PHE A 6 -27.29 17.71 -12.25
CA PHE A 6 -27.35 18.69 -11.16
C PHE A 6 -28.75 19.25 -10.91
N CYS A 7 -29.50 19.57 -11.97
CA CYS A 7 -30.82 20.21 -11.85
C CYS A 7 -31.98 19.35 -12.34
N ALA A 8 -31.72 18.11 -12.79
CA ALA A 8 -32.71 17.13 -13.27
C ALA A 8 -33.58 17.54 -14.48
N GLU A 9 -33.35 18.73 -15.03
CA GLU A 9 -34.06 19.28 -16.19
C GLU A 9 -33.59 18.64 -17.50
N ASP A 10 -34.46 18.63 -18.51
CA ASP A 10 -34.18 18.05 -19.82
C ASP A 10 -33.26 18.95 -20.66
N ILE A 11 -32.12 18.41 -21.06
CA ILE A 11 -31.08 19.08 -21.84
C ILE A 11 -30.77 18.29 -23.13
N GLN A 12 -30.13 18.96 -24.09
CA GLN A 12 -29.67 18.31 -25.31
C GLN A 12 -28.52 17.32 -25.01
N TYR A 13 -28.39 16.27 -25.83
CA TYR A 13 -27.35 15.25 -25.62
C TYR A 13 -25.94 15.85 -25.72
N ASP A 14 -25.73 16.76 -26.67
CA ASP A 14 -24.47 17.49 -26.91
C ASP A 14 -24.31 18.75 -26.05
N ALA A 15 -25.17 18.97 -25.05
CA ALA A 15 -25.04 20.14 -24.18
C ALA A 15 -23.79 20.04 -23.29
N ILE A 16 -22.82 20.94 -23.53
CA ILE A 16 -21.60 21.11 -22.72
C ILE A 16 -21.90 21.96 -21.46
N LYS A 17 -22.89 22.85 -21.52
CA LYS A 17 -23.32 23.69 -20.40
C LYS A 17 -24.84 23.67 -20.27
N CYS A 18 -25.34 23.49 -19.05
CA CYS A 18 -26.78 23.51 -18.80
C CYS A 18 -27.31 24.95 -18.82
N LYS A 19 -28.43 25.21 -19.53
CA LYS A 19 -29.06 26.54 -19.55
C LYS A 19 -29.80 26.90 -18.24
N HIS A 20 -30.14 25.89 -17.42
CA HIS A 20 -30.95 26.07 -16.21
C HIS A 20 -30.09 26.29 -14.96
N CYS A 21 -29.07 25.45 -14.73
CA CYS A 21 -28.15 25.60 -13.59
C CYS A 21 -26.83 26.29 -13.96
N SER A 22 -26.57 26.55 -15.25
CA SER A 22 -25.31 27.13 -15.74
C SER A 22 -24.04 26.33 -15.41
N GLU A 23 -24.16 25.09 -14.92
CA GLU A 23 -23.04 24.20 -14.67
C GLU A 23 -22.57 23.51 -15.96
N PHE A 24 -21.28 23.19 -15.99
CA PHE A 24 -20.63 22.49 -17.09
C PHE A 24 -20.79 20.97 -16.95
N LEU A 25 -21.19 20.33 -18.05
CA LEU A 25 -21.51 18.91 -18.17
C LEU A 25 -20.45 18.16 -18.99
N ASP A 26 -19.29 18.77 -19.10
CA ASP A 26 -18.26 18.44 -20.07
C ASP A 26 -17.67 17.05 -19.77
N PRO A 27 -17.90 16.02 -20.62
CA PRO A 27 -17.41 14.68 -20.37
C PRO A 27 -15.88 14.57 -20.57
N SER A 28 -15.24 15.56 -21.21
CA SER A 28 -13.77 15.70 -21.22
C SER A 28 -13.23 16.27 -19.90
N PHE A 29 -14.09 16.87 -19.09
CA PHE A 29 -13.93 17.02 -17.65
C PHE A 29 -14.68 15.91 -16.91
N SER A 30 -14.76 14.70 -17.48
CA SER A 30 -14.58 13.54 -16.61
C SER A 30 -13.33 13.90 -15.82
N PRO A 31 -13.40 14.06 -14.49
CA PRO A 31 -12.17 14.08 -13.73
C PRO A 31 -11.48 12.82 -14.23
N ARG A 32 -10.24 12.98 -14.72
CA ARG A 32 -9.39 11.83 -14.91
C ARG A 32 -9.46 11.14 -13.56
N VAL A 33 -10.28 10.09 -13.48
CA VAL A 33 -10.69 9.46 -12.24
C VAL A 33 -9.44 9.38 -11.41
N ASP A 34 -9.47 10.12 -10.31
CA ASP A 34 -8.32 10.56 -9.56
C ASP A 34 -7.38 9.39 -9.30
N LYS A 35 -6.41 9.19 -10.19
CA LYS A 35 -5.27 8.33 -9.91
C LYS A 35 -4.33 8.99 -8.88
N GLU A 36 -4.69 10.19 -8.40
CA GLU A 36 -3.99 10.93 -7.37
C GLU A 36 -4.67 10.90 -5.99
N ASN A 37 -5.92 10.44 -5.87
CA ASN A 37 -6.57 10.24 -4.56
C ASN A 37 -6.36 8.82 -4.01
N LEU A 38 -5.18 8.24 -4.22
CA LEU A 38 -4.74 7.20 -3.30
C LEU A 38 -4.14 7.91 -2.09
N PRO A 39 -4.73 7.78 -0.88
CA PRO A 39 -4.16 8.37 0.32
C PRO A 39 -2.69 7.98 0.41
N TRP A 40 -1.81 8.93 0.74
CA TRP A 40 -0.35 8.79 0.62
C TRP A 40 0.23 7.48 1.20
N TYR A 41 -0.43 6.91 2.22
CA TYR A 41 -0.16 5.60 2.82
C TYR A 41 -0.24 4.40 1.84
N PHE A 42 -1.01 4.49 0.75
CA PHE A 42 -1.26 3.37 -0.16
C PHE A 42 -0.18 3.19 -1.22
N ARG A 43 0.82 4.09 -1.28
CA ARG A 43 1.98 3.98 -2.17
C ARG A 43 2.83 2.78 -1.77
N THR A 44 3.10 1.90 -2.74
CA THR A 44 3.97 0.72 -2.56
C THR A 44 5.34 1.10 -1.98
N THR A 45 5.88 2.24 -2.39
CA THR A 45 7.14 2.78 -1.88
C THR A 45 7.09 3.07 -0.38
N PHE A 46 5.97 3.59 0.13
CA PHE A 46 5.83 3.91 1.55
C PHE A 46 5.66 2.66 2.41
N ILE A 47 4.94 1.65 1.88
CA ILE A 47 4.79 0.34 2.53
C ILE A 47 6.15 -0.36 2.65
N VAL A 48 6.97 -0.34 1.60
CA VAL A 48 8.33 -0.92 1.64
C VAL A 48 9.23 -0.15 2.62
N LEU A 49 9.16 1.18 2.64
CA LEU A 49 9.94 2.02 3.56
C LEU A 49 9.54 1.79 5.03
N ALA A 50 8.24 1.63 5.31
CA ALA A 50 7.71 1.30 6.63
C ALA A 50 8.09 -0.13 7.05
N LEU A 51 8.12 -1.08 6.11
CA LEU A 51 8.57 -2.45 6.38
C LEU A 51 10.07 -2.50 6.71
N CYS A 52 10.88 -1.69 6.03
CA CYS A 52 12.31 -1.57 6.30
C CYS A 52 12.63 -0.85 7.62
N SER A 53 11.75 0.04 8.10
CA SER A 53 11.97 0.83 9.33
C SER A 53 11.31 0.24 10.58
N VAL A 54 10.16 -0.42 10.45
CA VAL A 54 9.39 -1.01 11.57
C VAL A 54 9.54 -2.54 11.63
N GLY A 55 10.17 -3.15 10.62
CA GLY A 55 10.40 -4.59 10.55
C GLY A 55 9.09 -5.40 10.43
N PRO A 56 9.06 -6.67 10.88
CA PRO A 56 7.89 -7.53 10.76
C PRO A 56 6.68 -7.03 11.56
N LEU A 57 6.82 -6.04 12.44
CA LEU A 57 5.71 -5.49 13.20
C LEU A 57 4.74 -4.62 12.38
N ALA A 58 5.04 -4.30 11.12
CA ALA A 58 4.07 -3.63 10.23
C ALA A 58 3.01 -4.59 9.65
N LEU A 59 3.18 -5.91 9.84
CA LEU A 59 2.25 -6.96 9.38
C LEU A 59 0.78 -6.77 9.81
N PRO A 60 0.43 -6.28 11.02
CA PRO A 60 -0.96 -6.05 11.41
C PRO A 60 -1.62 -4.92 10.62
N MET A 61 -0.85 -3.94 10.15
CA MET A 61 -1.37 -2.75 9.47
C MET A 61 -1.69 -2.99 7.98
N ILE A 62 -1.14 -4.05 7.39
CA ILE A 62 -1.42 -4.45 6.00
C ILE A 62 -2.77 -5.15 5.85
N TRP A 63 -3.39 -5.55 6.97
CA TRP A 63 -4.66 -6.27 6.97
C TRP A 63 -5.88 -5.37 6.68
N TRP A 64 -5.72 -4.04 6.68
CA TRP A 64 -6.78 -3.06 6.35
C TRP A 64 -6.94 -2.77 4.83
N ARG A 65 -6.33 -3.55 3.94
CA ARG A 65 -6.41 -3.35 2.48
C ARG A 65 -7.52 -4.23 1.86
N PRO A 66 -8.72 -3.69 1.52
CA PRO A 66 -9.89 -4.49 1.09
C PRO A 66 -9.83 -5.03 -0.36
N GLN A 67 -8.95 -4.50 -1.23
CA GLN A 67 -8.92 -4.89 -2.66
C GLN A 67 -7.69 -5.73 -3.08
N THR A 68 -7.02 -6.42 -2.15
CA THR A 68 -5.87 -7.27 -2.49
C THR A 68 -6.20 -8.73 -2.24
N THR A 69 -5.97 -9.59 -3.25
CA THR A 69 -6.28 -11.02 -3.20
C THR A 69 -5.59 -11.67 -2.01
N LEU A 70 -6.32 -12.53 -1.29
CA LEU A 70 -5.83 -13.20 -0.07
C LEU A 70 -4.51 -13.95 -0.30
N ALA A 71 -4.32 -14.53 -1.50
CA ALA A 71 -3.10 -15.24 -1.88
C ALA A 71 -1.85 -14.36 -1.83
N TRP A 72 -1.93 -13.10 -2.29
CA TRP A 72 -0.79 -12.17 -2.28
C TRP A 72 -0.42 -11.78 -0.85
N LYS A 73 -1.40 -11.58 0.03
CA LYS A 73 -1.16 -11.29 1.45
C LYS A 73 -0.43 -12.46 2.11
N ILE A 74 -0.91 -13.69 1.91
CA ILE A 74 -0.32 -14.91 2.48
C ILE A 74 1.10 -15.14 1.95
N GLY A 75 1.34 -14.94 0.65
CA GLY A 75 2.67 -15.07 0.08
C GLY A 75 3.66 -14.09 0.70
N LEU A 76 3.25 -12.83 0.88
CA LEU A 76 4.08 -11.79 1.47
C LEU A 76 4.37 -12.04 2.96
N THR A 77 3.38 -12.47 3.74
CA THR A 77 3.59 -12.79 5.16
C THR A 77 4.52 -13.99 5.33
N ILE A 78 4.35 -15.05 4.54
CA ILE A 78 5.24 -16.22 4.55
C ILE A 78 6.67 -15.82 4.18
N GLY A 79 6.85 -15.00 3.15
CA GLY A 79 8.17 -14.52 2.73
C GLY A 79 8.90 -13.75 3.84
N ILE A 80 8.21 -12.85 4.54
CA ILE A 80 8.78 -12.11 5.68
C ILE A 80 9.14 -13.04 6.83
N LEU A 81 8.28 -14.01 7.15
CA LEU A 81 8.50 -14.96 8.23
C LEU A 81 9.72 -15.84 7.96
N LEU A 82 9.86 -16.35 6.73
CA LEU A 82 11.03 -17.12 6.30
C LEU A 82 12.32 -16.29 6.38
N LEU A 83 12.29 -15.05 5.88
CA LEU A 83 13.44 -14.15 5.95
C LEU A 83 13.85 -13.88 7.40
N SER A 84 12.88 -13.58 8.28
CA SER A 84 13.13 -13.35 9.70
C SER A 84 13.70 -14.60 10.39
N TRP A 85 13.19 -15.79 10.05
CA TRP A 85 13.70 -17.05 10.58
C TRP A 85 15.15 -17.31 10.18
N VAL A 86 15.49 -17.08 8.90
CA VAL A 86 16.86 -17.22 8.41
C VAL A 86 17.82 -16.25 9.13
N LEU A 87 17.44 -14.98 9.26
CA LEU A 87 18.23 -13.99 9.99
C LEU A 87 18.47 -14.40 11.44
N TYR A 88 17.46 -14.97 12.10
CA TYR A 88 17.58 -15.46 13.47
C TYR A 88 18.56 -16.63 13.60
N LEU A 89 18.52 -17.60 12.68
CA LEU A 89 19.48 -18.71 12.66
C LEU A 89 20.92 -18.23 12.50
N LEU A 90 21.16 -17.31 11.55
CA LEU A 90 22.46 -16.68 11.34
C LEU A 90 22.94 -15.95 12.60
N THR A 91 22.01 -15.29 13.30
CA THR A 91 22.31 -14.58 14.56
C THR A 91 22.75 -15.56 15.64
N LEU A 92 22.04 -16.68 15.84
CA LEU A 92 22.42 -17.71 16.82
C LEU A 92 23.79 -18.32 16.52
N GLU A 93 24.07 -18.57 15.24
CA GLU A 93 25.36 -19.11 14.80
C GLU A 93 26.49 -18.10 15.03
N SER A 94 26.24 -16.81 14.76
CA SER A 94 27.21 -15.74 15.06
C SER A 94 27.51 -15.62 16.56
N LEU A 95 26.49 -15.75 17.42
CA LEU A 95 26.67 -15.69 18.88
C LEU A 95 27.46 -16.88 19.41
N ARG A 96 27.26 -18.08 18.85
CA ARG A 96 28.05 -19.27 19.20
C ARG A 96 29.52 -19.06 18.88
N SER A 97 29.84 -18.54 17.68
CA SER A 97 31.22 -18.24 17.29
C SER A 97 31.87 -17.18 18.18
N ILE A 98 31.12 -16.15 18.57
CA ILE A 98 31.60 -15.11 19.48
C ILE A 98 31.93 -15.70 20.86
N GLN A 99 31.11 -16.62 21.36
CA GLN A 99 31.34 -17.25 22.67
C GLN A 99 32.64 -18.06 22.69
N GLU A 100 32.92 -18.84 21.65
CA GLU A 100 34.19 -19.58 21.51
C GLU A 100 35.42 -18.63 21.45
N TYR A 101 35.28 -17.46 20.83
CA TYR A 101 36.33 -16.44 20.79
C TYR A 101 36.63 -15.87 22.18
N TYR A 102 35.60 -15.62 23.00
CA TYR A 102 35.78 -15.13 24.37
C TYR A 102 36.41 -16.18 25.30
N ASP A 103 36.00 -17.45 25.20
CA ASP A 103 36.60 -18.54 25.98
C ASP A 103 38.11 -18.68 25.68
N PHE A 104 38.52 -18.48 24.42
CA PHE A 104 39.93 -18.50 24.03
C PHE A 104 40.71 -17.31 24.61
N LEU A 105 40.12 -16.10 24.63
CA LEU A 105 40.73 -14.91 25.23
C LEU A 105 40.91 -15.02 26.75
N GLU A 106 39.96 -15.64 27.46
CA GLU A 106 40.05 -15.84 28.91
C GLU A 106 41.11 -16.90 29.29
N SER A 107 41.46 -17.79 28.36
CA SER A 107 42.48 -18.83 28.55
C SER A 107 43.94 -18.36 28.40
N LEU A 108 44.16 -17.10 27.99
CA LEU A 108 45.46 -16.47 27.69
C LEU A 108 45.98 -15.63 28.87
#